data_AF-A0A7S3KCX5-F1
#
_entry.id   AF-A0A7S3KCX5-F1
#
_cell.length_a   1.000
_cell.length_b   1.000
_cell.length_c   1.000
_cell.angle_alpha   90.00
_cell.angle_beta   90.00
_cell.angle_gamma   90.00
#
_symmetry.space_group_name_H-M   'P 1'
#
loop_
_entity.id
_entity.type
_entity.pdbx_description
1 polymer ?
#
loop_
_entity_poly.entity_id
_entity_poly.type
_entity_poly.pdbx_seq_one_letter_code
_entity_poly.pdbx_strand_id
1 'polypeptide(L)'
;PNYQFCLETLKWNFQAKSVLKLENFDHSLVDTSLVETGRQKIQEYKLRDEIQVSFDIYEKVDNEWVPFKADDVVLEFIMLNPFNIETMQNTEGAHYNVKFNVPDHNGVYKFKIDYLSPGYTRVYYDEITPVRVFNHDEFPTYDARAYPYFAAVYLLTIAFIIFSASYAFMSDKPLKKMKKD
;
A
#
# COMPACT_ATOMS: atom_id res chain seq x y z
N PRO A 1 1.93 -54.87 16.23
CA PRO A 1 2.48 -54.15 15.04
C PRO A 1 1.74 -52.86 14.69
N ASN A 2 0.39 -52.86 14.66
CA ASN A 2 -0.40 -51.71 14.16
C ASN A 2 -0.77 -50.66 15.23
N TYR A 3 -0.33 -50.84 16.47
CA TYR A 3 -0.70 -49.97 17.60
C TYR A 3 -0.32 -48.51 17.36
N GLN A 4 0.90 -48.25 16.88
CA GLN A 4 1.38 -46.90 16.60
C GLN A 4 0.54 -46.21 15.52
N PHE A 5 0.18 -46.94 14.47
CA PHE A 5 -0.66 -46.41 13.39
C PHE A 5 -2.06 -46.02 13.90
N CYS A 6 -2.69 -46.88 14.70
CA CYS A 6 -4.00 -46.58 15.29
C CYS A 6 -3.93 -45.35 16.20
N LEU A 7 -2.91 -45.24 17.06
CA LEU A 7 -2.71 -44.06 17.91
C LEU A 7 -2.53 -42.78 17.11
N GLU A 8 -1.65 -42.79 16.10
CA GLU A 8 -1.40 -41.61 15.27
C GLU A 8 -2.63 -41.19 14.45
N THR A 9 -3.42 -42.16 13.99
CA THR A 9 -4.70 -41.91 13.32
C THR A 9 -5.72 -41.29 14.28
N LEU A 10 -5.81 -41.80 15.52
CA LEU A 10 -6.69 -41.23 16.55
C LEU A 10 -6.27 -39.80 16.90
N LYS A 11 -4.97 -39.54 17.13
CA LYS A 11 -4.46 -38.19 17.39
C LYS A 11 -4.82 -37.21 16.28
N TRP A 12 -4.71 -37.62 15.01
CA TRP A 12 -5.06 -36.78 13.87
C TRP A 12 -6.57 -36.50 13.81
N ASN A 13 -7.41 -37.53 13.95
CA ASN A 13 -8.86 -37.38 13.91
C ASN A 13 -9.41 -36.48 15.04
N PHE A 14 -8.79 -36.52 16.23
CA PHE A 14 -9.20 -35.72 17.38
C PHE A 14 -8.46 -34.37 17.51
N GLN A 15 -7.84 -33.87 16.44
CA GLN A 15 -7.16 -32.56 16.44
C GLN A 15 -6.09 -32.41 17.53
N ALA A 16 -5.43 -33.51 17.90
CA ALA A 16 -4.34 -33.52 18.88
C ALA A 16 -2.97 -33.27 18.23
N LYS A 17 -2.85 -33.46 16.92
CA LYS A 17 -1.64 -33.21 16.12
C LYS A 17 -1.98 -32.57 14.77
N SER A 18 -1.00 -31.93 14.13
CA SER A 18 -1.13 -31.34 12.79
C SER A 18 -2.23 -30.26 12.68
N VAL A 19 -2.46 -29.55 13.78
CA VAL A 19 -3.36 -28.40 13.82
C VAL A 19 -2.53 -27.14 13.72
N LEU A 20 -2.81 -26.32 12.72
CA LEU A 20 -2.16 -25.03 12.51
C LEU A 20 -3.05 -23.90 13.03
N LYS A 21 -2.42 -22.84 13.52
CA LYS A 21 -3.08 -21.63 13.99
C LYS A 21 -2.28 -20.41 13.51
N LEU A 22 -2.99 -19.43 12.98
CA LEU A 22 -2.43 -18.12 12.63
C LEU A 22 -2.78 -17.11 13.72
N GLU A 23 -1.79 -16.33 14.15
CA GLU A 23 -1.94 -15.26 15.14
C GLU A 23 -1.18 -14.00 14.71
N ASN A 24 -1.44 -12.89 15.41
CA ASN A 24 -0.72 -11.62 15.30
C ASN A 24 -0.55 -11.10 13.86
N PHE A 25 -1.60 -11.18 13.06
CA PHE A 25 -1.61 -10.55 11.74
C PHE A 25 -1.50 -9.03 11.89
N ASP A 26 -0.48 -8.45 11.27
CA ASP A 26 -0.20 -7.02 11.27
C ASP A 26 0.27 -6.55 9.89
N HIS A 27 -0.05 -5.30 9.58
CA HIS A 27 0.36 -4.65 8.33
C HIS A 27 0.68 -3.18 8.56
N SER A 28 1.79 -2.72 7.98
CA SER A 28 2.31 -1.36 8.18
C SER A 28 3.03 -0.84 6.93
N LEU A 29 3.22 0.48 6.85
CA LEU A 29 4.03 1.10 5.80
C LEU A 29 5.52 0.95 6.12
N VAL A 30 6.35 0.64 5.12
CA VAL A 30 7.80 0.48 5.31
C VAL A 30 8.47 1.81 5.66
N ASP A 31 8.06 2.92 5.03
CA ASP A 31 8.57 4.27 5.27
C ASP A 31 8.03 4.87 6.57
N THR A 32 8.54 4.34 7.66
CA THR A 32 8.21 4.69 9.04
C THR A 32 9.04 5.91 9.50
N SER A 33 8.85 7.07 8.84
CA SER A 33 9.21 8.38 9.42
C SER A 33 8.04 9.05 10.14
N LEU A 34 6.84 8.45 10.08
CA LEU A 34 5.60 8.96 10.67
C LEU A 34 5.10 8.15 11.88
N VAL A 35 5.79 7.08 12.29
CA VAL A 35 5.34 6.21 13.41
C VAL A 35 5.72 6.74 14.80
N GLU A 36 6.40 7.90 14.88
CA GLU A 36 6.69 8.56 16.17
C GLU A 36 5.44 9.04 16.93
N THR A 37 4.25 9.02 16.31
CA THR A 37 2.99 9.39 16.95
C THR A 37 2.01 8.22 17.03
N GLY A 38 2.43 7.15 17.71
CA GLY A 38 1.53 6.21 18.41
C GLY A 38 0.43 5.56 17.59
N ARG A 39 0.69 4.35 17.07
CA ARG A 39 -0.32 3.29 16.77
C ARG A 39 -1.65 3.78 16.15
N GLN A 40 -1.63 4.62 15.12
CA GLN A 40 -2.78 4.66 14.23
C GLN A 40 -2.67 3.43 13.33
N LYS A 41 -3.53 2.44 13.55
CA LYS A 41 -3.82 1.40 12.57
C LYS A 41 -4.15 2.12 11.26
N ILE A 42 -3.27 1.99 10.27
CA ILE A 42 -3.42 2.67 8.98
C ILE A 42 -4.75 2.20 8.39
N GLN A 43 -5.70 3.13 8.24
CA GLN A 43 -7.06 2.78 7.81
C GLN A 43 -7.13 2.58 6.30
N GLU A 44 -6.18 3.14 5.55
CA GLU A 44 -6.14 3.12 4.09
C GLU A 44 -4.70 3.24 3.57
N TYR A 45 -4.43 2.57 2.45
CA TYR A 45 -3.16 2.66 1.73
C TYR A 45 -3.29 3.52 0.48
N LYS A 46 -2.19 4.06 -0.03
CA LYS A 46 -2.15 4.77 -1.31
C LYS A 46 -1.61 3.87 -2.41
N LEU A 47 -1.86 4.28 -3.64
CA LEU A 47 -1.20 3.70 -4.81
C LEU A 47 0.32 3.77 -4.63
N ARG A 48 1.01 2.67 -4.95
CA ARG A 48 2.48 2.56 -4.91
C ARG A 48 3.13 2.67 -3.53
N ASP A 49 2.34 2.68 -2.45
CA ASP A 49 2.90 2.57 -1.11
C ASP A 49 3.62 1.22 -0.95
N GLU A 50 4.76 1.22 -0.27
CA GLU A 50 5.45 -0.02 0.12
C GLU A 50 4.91 -0.48 1.48
N ILE A 51 4.32 -1.67 1.51
CA ILE A 51 3.70 -2.26 2.69
C ILE A 51 4.53 -3.44 3.18
N GLN A 52 4.69 -3.53 4.49
CA GLN A 52 5.16 -4.72 5.19
C GLN A 52 3.99 -5.42 5.86
N VAL A 53 3.85 -6.71 5.61
CA VAL A 53 2.86 -7.58 6.27
C VAL A 53 3.59 -8.63 7.08
N SER A 54 3.07 -8.93 8.27
CA SER A 54 3.58 -10.02 9.10
C SER A 54 2.49 -10.76 9.86
N PHE A 55 2.78 -12.01 10.20
CA PHE A 55 1.92 -12.85 11.03
C PHE A 55 2.72 -14.03 11.59
N ASP A 56 2.15 -14.69 12.60
CA ASP A 56 2.75 -15.87 13.22
C ASP A 56 1.94 -17.13 12.89
N ILE A 57 2.60 -18.24 12.55
CA ILE A 57 1.96 -19.57 12.44
C ILE A 57 2.53 -20.52 13.47
N TYR A 58 1.63 -21.15 14.22
CA TYR A 58 1.95 -22.17 15.22
C TYR A 58 1.33 -23.52 14.86
N GLU A 59 2.03 -24.59 15.19
CA GLU A 59 1.55 -25.98 15.14
C GLU A 59 1.27 -26.48 16.56
N LYS A 60 0.20 -27.26 16.72
CA LYS A 60 -0.10 -27.96 17.96
C LYS A 60 0.61 -29.32 18.00
N VAL A 61 1.59 -29.46 18.90
CA VAL A 61 2.33 -30.70 19.16
C VAL A 61 2.21 -31.04 20.64
N ASP A 62 1.67 -32.22 20.96
CA ASP A 62 1.50 -32.73 22.33
C ASP A 62 0.85 -31.72 23.30
N ASN A 63 -0.12 -30.97 22.78
CA ASN A 63 -0.90 -29.93 23.49
C ASN A 63 -0.14 -28.63 23.80
N GLU A 64 1.05 -28.44 23.24
CA GLU A 64 1.80 -27.19 23.23
C GLU A 64 1.79 -26.57 21.83
N TRP A 65 1.87 -25.23 21.76
CA TRP A 65 1.96 -24.50 20.50
C TRP A 65 3.43 -24.22 20.20
N VAL A 66 3.93 -24.83 19.13
CA VAL A 66 5.30 -24.67 18.67
C VAL A 66 5.33 -23.87 17.36
N PRO A 67 6.39 -23.09 17.09
CA PRO A 67 6.56 -22.41 15.81
C PRO A 67 6.46 -23.36 14.61
N PHE A 68 5.63 -23.02 13.63
CA PHE A 68 5.55 -23.76 12.37
C PHE A 68 6.43 -23.09 11.32
N LYS A 69 7.35 -23.86 10.74
CA LYS A 69 8.26 -23.37 9.69
C LYS A 69 7.91 -24.03 8.35
N ALA A 70 7.57 -23.20 7.38
CA ALA A 70 7.27 -23.59 6.02
C ALA A 70 7.81 -22.52 5.05
N ASP A 71 8.28 -22.95 3.88
CA ASP A 71 8.85 -22.06 2.87
C ASP A 71 7.84 -21.72 1.75
N ASP A 72 6.66 -22.34 1.78
CA ASP A 72 5.62 -22.29 0.74
C ASP A 72 4.37 -21.50 1.16
N VAL A 73 4.45 -20.75 2.26
CA VAL A 73 3.36 -19.87 2.71
C VAL A 73 3.30 -18.64 1.80
N VAL A 74 2.11 -18.35 1.29
CA VAL A 74 1.88 -17.27 0.33
C VAL A 74 0.85 -16.29 0.87
N LEU A 75 1.11 -15.00 0.66
CA LEU A 75 0.17 -13.91 0.84
C LEU A 75 -0.35 -13.46 -0.53
N GLU A 76 -1.67 -13.42 -0.67
CA GLU A 76 -2.33 -12.87 -1.85
C GLU A 76 -2.91 -11.49 -1.52
N PHE A 77 -2.58 -10.47 -2.30
CA PHE A 77 -3.22 -9.16 -2.24
C PHE A 77 -4.19 -9.01 -3.41
N ILE A 78 -5.50 -9.10 -3.10
CA ILE A 78 -6.54 -9.36 -4.12
C ILE A 78 -7.70 -8.37 -4.04
N MET A 79 -8.39 -8.16 -5.17
CA MET A 79 -9.68 -7.47 -5.24
C MET A 79 -10.74 -8.41 -5.83
N LEU A 80 -10.77 -8.54 -7.16
CA LEU A 80 -11.52 -9.58 -7.89
C LEU A 80 -10.58 -10.70 -8.36
N ASN A 81 -9.41 -10.32 -8.85
CA ASN A 81 -8.30 -11.19 -9.21
C ASN A 81 -7.10 -10.87 -8.30
N PRO A 82 -6.15 -11.80 -8.14
CA PRO A 82 -4.92 -11.52 -7.42
C PRO A 82 -4.04 -10.57 -8.21
N PHE A 83 -3.60 -9.49 -7.57
CA PHE A 83 -2.65 -8.54 -8.15
C PHE A 83 -1.22 -8.85 -7.75
N ASN A 84 -0.99 -9.12 -6.46
CA ASN A 84 0.29 -9.57 -5.93
C ASN A 84 0.12 -10.92 -5.25
N ILE A 85 1.07 -11.81 -5.50
CA ILE A 85 1.19 -13.11 -4.87
C ILE A 85 2.63 -13.19 -4.42
N GLU A 86 2.85 -13.10 -3.12
CA GLU A 86 4.19 -13.03 -2.54
C GLU A 86 4.42 -14.21 -1.60
N THR A 87 5.55 -14.89 -1.75
CA THR A 87 5.96 -15.94 -0.81
C THR A 87 6.51 -15.28 0.45
N MET A 88 5.98 -15.70 1.59
CA MET A 88 6.37 -15.17 2.89
C MET A 88 7.75 -15.67 3.28
N GLN A 89 8.57 -14.78 3.85
CA GLN A 89 9.86 -15.14 4.41
C GLN A 89 9.69 -15.50 5.89
N ASN A 90 10.03 -16.73 6.24
CA ASN A 90 10.08 -17.16 7.64
C ASN A 90 11.29 -16.51 8.32
N THR A 91 11.02 -15.58 9.24
CA THR A 91 11.99 -15.06 10.19
C THR A 91 12.15 -16.08 11.33
N GLU A 92 13.25 -16.01 12.09
CA GLU A 92 13.52 -16.94 13.19
C GLU A 92 12.29 -17.17 14.09
N GLY A 93 11.80 -18.43 14.12
CA GLY A 93 10.63 -18.83 14.90
C GLY A 93 9.36 -19.00 14.06
N ALA A 94 8.25 -18.47 14.57
CA ALA A 94 6.90 -18.63 13.99
C ALA A 94 6.54 -17.48 13.03
N HIS A 95 7.43 -16.49 12.91
CA HIS A 95 7.12 -15.19 12.34
C HIS A 95 7.38 -15.17 10.83
N TYR A 96 6.38 -14.77 10.08
CA TYR A 96 6.43 -14.60 8.64
C TYR A 96 6.35 -13.13 8.30
N ASN A 97 7.21 -12.66 7.40
CA ASN A 97 7.13 -11.30 6.88
C ASN A 97 7.25 -11.27 5.36
N VAL A 98 6.70 -10.21 4.77
CA VAL A 98 6.91 -9.89 3.37
C VAL A 98 6.75 -8.39 3.15
N LYS A 99 7.44 -7.87 2.14
CA LYS A 99 7.34 -6.48 1.70
C LYS A 99 6.99 -6.45 0.24
N PHE A 100 6.01 -5.63 -0.13
CA PHE A 100 5.61 -5.46 -1.51
C PHE A 100 4.96 -4.09 -1.73
N ASN A 101 4.88 -3.68 -2.99
CA ASN A 101 4.26 -2.41 -3.38
C ASN A 101 2.80 -2.60 -3.75
N VAL A 102 1.95 -1.66 -3.31
CA VAL A 102 0.55 -1.59 -3.70
C VAL A 102 0.41 -1.39 -5.22
N PRO A 103 -0.49 -2.13 -5.90
CA PRO A 103 -0.78 -1.96 -7.32
C PRO A 103 -1.22 -0.54 -7.71
N ASP A 104 -1.06 -0.21 -8.99
CA ASP A 104 -1.50 1.05 -9.61
C ASP A 104 -3.01 1.15 -9.85
N HIS A 105 -3.83 0.40 -9.10
CA HIS A 105 -5.29 0.42 -9.22
C HIS A 105 -5.94 0.67 -7.86
N ASN A 106 -6.89 1.60 -7.81
CA ASN A 106 -7.61 1.93 -6.58
C ASN A 106 -8.77 0.95 -6.37
N GLY A 107 -9.18 0.77 -5.12
CA GLY A 107 -10.28 -0.12 -4.81
C GLY A 107 -10.20 -0.68 -3.40
N VAL A 108 -11.02 -1.67 -3.14
CA VAL A 108 -11.05 -2.38 -1.86
C VAL A 108 -10.32 -3.69 -2.04
N TYR A 109 -9.14 -3.79 -1.45
CA TYR A 109 -8.30 -4.97 -1.50
C TYR A 109 -8.52 -5.83 -0.27
N LYS A 110 -8.05 -7.07 -0.34
CA LYS A 110 -7.99 -8.00 0.77
C LYS A 110 -6.60 -8.62 0.84
N PHE A 111 -6.04 -8.65 2.03
CA PHE A 111 -4.98 -9.58 2.36
C PHE A 111 -5.62 -10.95 2.55
N LYS A 112 -5.21 -11.92 1.75
CA LYS A 112 -5.72 -13.29 1.84
C LYS A 112 -4.55 -14.24 2.05
N ILE A 113 -4.69 -15.06 3.08
CA ILE A 113 -3.77 -16.15 3.40
C ILE A 113 -4.59 -17.42 3.38
N ASP A 114 -4.24 -18.34 2.48
CA ASP A 114 -4.93 -19.61 2.32
C ASP A 114 -3.89 -20.73 2.21
N TYR A 115 -3.51 -21.27 3.36
CA TYR A 115 -2.52 -22.33 3.44
C TYR A 115 -3.19 -23.69 3.60
N LEU A 116 -3.03 -24.52 2.58
CA LEU A 116 -3.55 -25.88 2.53
C LEU A 116 -2.40 -26.86 2.27
N SER A 117 -1.93 -27.51 3.34
CA SER A 117 -0.90 -28.54 3.25
C SER A 117 -1.47 -29.92 3.59
N PRO A 118 -1.17 -30.98 2.82
CA PRO A 118 -1.66 -32.33 3.11
C PRO A 118 -1.29 -32.80 4.52
N GLY A 119 -2.30 -33.27 5.27
CA GLY A 119 -2.12 -33.76 6.64
C GLY A 119 -2.24 -32.68 7.72
N TYR A 120 -2.25 -31.40 7.34
CA TYR A 120 -2.45 -30.28 8.26
C TYR A 120 -3.86 -29.68 8.17
N THR A 121 -4.24 -28.94 9.21
CA THR A 121 -5.45 -28.12 9.20
C THR A 121 -5.25 -26.91 8.28
N ARG A 122 -6.26 -26.59 7.47
CA ARG A 122 -6.25 -25.40 6.60
C ARG A 122 -6.21 -24.13 7.45
N VAL A 123 -5.29 -23.24 7.13
CA VAL A 123 -5.24 -21.88 7.69
C VAL A 123 -5.83 -20.94 6.66
N TYR A 124 -6.92 -20.27 7.04
CA TYR A 124 -7.57 -19.26 6.20
C TYR A 124 -7.70 -17.96 7.00
N TYR A 125 -7.21 -16.87 6.45
CA TYR A 125 -7.34 -15.54 7.02
C TYR A 125 -7.57 -14.51 5.90
N ASP A 126 -8.55 -13.63 6.10
CA ASP A 126 -8.79 -12.49 5.23
C ASP A 126 -9.01 -11.19 6.01
N GLU A 127 -8.31 -10.13 5.61
CA GLU A 127 -8.54 -8.77 6.11
C GLU A 127 -8.72 -7.81 4.94
N ILE A 128 -9.74 -6.96 5.03
CA ILE A 128 -10.10 -6.01 3.99
C ILE A 128 -9.40 -4.67 4.25
N THR A 129 -8.74 -4.12 3.24
CA THR A 129 -8.11 -2.80 3.33
C THR A 129 -8.36 -1.97 2.06
N PRO A 130 -8.85 -0.73 2.20
CA PRO A 130 -9.03 0.16 1.07
C PRO A 130 -7.69 0.72 0.58
N VAL A 131 -7.58 0.84 -0.75
CA VAL A 131 -6.49 1.52 -1.45
C VAL A 131 -7.06 2.74 -2.16
N ARG A 132 -6.55 3.92 -1.80
CA ARG A 132 -6.95 5.21 -2.37
C ARG A 132 -5.95 5.73 -3.39
N VAL A 133 -6.43 6.65 -4.23
CA VAL A 133 -5.60 7.43 -5.15
C VAL A 133 -4.89 8.55 -4.39
N PHE A 134 -3.85 9.12 -4.99
CA PHE A 134 -3.23 10.34 -4.52
C PHE A 134 -4.24 11.49 -4.43
N ASN A 135 -4.17 12.23 -3.33
CA ASN A 135 -4.93 13.46 -3.16
C ASN A 135 -4.31 14.59 -4.00
N HIS A 136 -5.10 15.64 -4.25
CA HIS A 136 -4.68 16.77 -5.10
C HIS A 136 -3.47 17.54 -4.55
N ASP A 137 -3.21 17.47 -3.25
CA ASP A 137 -2.10 18.10 -2.52
C ASP A 137 -0.84 17.22 -2.43
N GLU A 138 -0.95 15.92 -2.75
CA GLU A 138 0.16 14.97 -2.67
C GLU A 138 1.03 14.95 -3.94
N PHE A 139 0.58 15.61 -5.01
CA PHE A 139 1.37 15.73 -6.23
C PHE A 139 2.52 16.74 -6.06
N PRO A 140 3.68 16.51 -6.68
CA PRO A 140 4.79 17.45 -6.63
C PRO A 140 4.40 18.78 -7.30
N THR A 141 4.32 19.85 -6.51
CA THR A 141 3.89 21.18 -7.00
C THR A 141 4.91 21.82 -7.94
N TYR A 142 6.20 21.68 -7.65
CA TYR A 142 7.28 22.34 -8.39
C TYR A 142 8.06 21.31 -9.22
N ASP A 143 7.68 21.17 -10.49
CA ASP A 143 8.45 20.44 -11.48
C ASP A 143 9.39 21.40 -12.22
N ALA A 144 10.67 21.02 -12.36
CA ALA A 144 11.66 21.80 -13.10
C ALA A 144 11.24 22.08 -14.55
N ARG A 145 10.45 21.17 -15.14
CA ARG A 145 9.94 21.31 -16.51
C ARG A 145 8.86 22.39 -16.63
N ALA A 146 8.24 22.79 -15.52
CA ALA A 146 7.16 23.78 -15.51
C ALA A 146 7.66 25.23 -15.35
N TYR A 147 8.94 25.45 -15.04
CA TYR A 147 9.51 26.80 -14.83
C TYR A 147 9.26 27.80 -15.98
N PRO A 148 9.35 27.42 -17.28
CA PRO A 148 9.05 28.35 -18.37
C PRO A 148 7.62 28.91 -18.32
N TYR A 149 6.65 28.10 -17.89
CA TYR A 149 5.25 28.53 -17.77
C TYR A 149 5.06 29.51 -16.60
N PHE A 150 5.67 29.22 -15.45
CA PHE A 150 5.64 30.13 -14.31
C PHE A 150 6.24 31.49 -14.69
N ALA A 151 7.41 31.50 -15.35
CA ALA A 151 8.06 32.72 -15.81
C ALA A 151 7.17 33.51 -16.80
N ALA A 152 6.51 32.84 -17.74
CA ALA A 152 5.62 33.49 -18.70
C ALA A 152 4.45 34.22 -18.02
N VAL A 153 3.82 33.62 -17.01
CA VAL A 153 2.73 34.26 -16.25
C VAL A 153 3.22 35.52 -15.53
N TYR A 154 4.39 35.46 -14.89
CA TYR A 154 4.98 36.64 -14.24
C TYR A 154 5.32 37.74 -15.26
N LEU A 155 5.91 37.38 -16.40
CA LEU A 155 6.24 38.32 -17.46
C LEU A 155 5.00 39.00 -18.05
N LEU A 156 3.93 38.25 -18.30
CA LEU A 156 2.66 38.78 -18.80
C LEU A 156 2.00 39.72 -17.79
N THR A 157 2.03 39.36 -16.50
CA THR A 157 1.48 40.20 -15.43
C THR A 157 2.23 41.53 -15.33
N ILE A 158 3.57 41.48 -15.36
CA ILE A 158 4.42 42.69 -15.34
C ILE A 158 4.21 43.54 -16.59
N ALA A 159 4.19 42.92 -17.78
CA ALA A 159 3.95 43.61 -19.03
C ALA A 159 2.57 44.29 -19.07
N PHE A 160 1.53 43.63 -18.55
CA PHE A 160 0.20 44.20 -18.43
C PHE A 160 0.16 45.40 -17.49
N ILE A 161 0.84 45.34 -16.34
CA ILE A 161 0.95 46.47 -15.41
C ILE A 161 1.67 47.66 -16.07
N ILE A 162 2.78 47.42 -16.75
CA ILE A 162 3.54 48.46 -17.49
C ILE A 162 2.69 49.05 -18.62
N PHE A 163 1.99 48.21 -19.36
CA PHE A 163 1.09 48.64 -20.44
C PHE A 163 -0.05 49.49 -19.89
N SER A 164 -0.73 49.04 -18.83
CA SER A 164 -1.83 49.78 -18.22
C SER A 164 -1.37 51.13 -17.66
N ALA A 165 -0.19 51.18 -17.02
CA ALA A 165 0.37 52.43 -16.52
C ALA A 165 0.74 53.37 -17.68
N SER A 166 1.45 52.88 -18.70
CA SER A 166 1.85 53.72 -19.84
C SER A 166 0.65 54.25 -20.62
N TYR A 167 -0.38 53.43 -20.83
CA TYR A 167 -1.64 53.86 -21.44
C TYR A 167 -2.34 54.95 -20.62
N ALA A 168 -2.41 54.81 -19.29
CA ALA A 168 -3.03 55.81 -18.42
C ALA A 168 -2.30 57.16 -18.42
N PHE A 169 -0.97 57.17 -18.56
CA PHE A 169 -0.17 58.40 -18.61
C PHE A 169 0.03 58.96 -20.04
N MET A 170 -0.46 58.28 -21.07
CA MET A 170 -0.36 58.77 -22.45
C MET A 170 -1.39 59.88 -22.66
N SER A 171 -0.92 61.13 -22.83
CA SER A 171 -1.80 62.24 -23.19
C SER A 171 -2.30 62.09 -24.64
N ASP A 172 -3.62 62.17 -24.82
CA ASP A 172 -4.26 62.21 -26.14
C ASP A 172 -3.76 63.41 -26.95
N LYS A 173 -2.83 63.18 -27.88
CA LYS A 173 -2.55 64.16 -28.92
C LYS A 173 -3.67 64.06 -29.96
N PRO A 174 -4.47 65.13 -30.20
CA PRO A 174 -5.53 65.07 -31.20
C PRO A 174 -4.92 64.77 -32.57
N LEU A 175 -5.49 63.78 -33.27
CA LEU A 175 -5.10 63.44 -34.64
C LEU A 175 -5.19 64.70 -35.51
N LYS A 176 -4.04 65.10 -36.08
CA LYS A 176 -3.92 66.29 -36.93
C LYS A 176 -4.83 66.12 -38.14
N LYS A 177 -5.99 66.80 -38.15
CA LYS A 177 -6.92 66.80 -39.30
C LYS A 177 -6.14 67.24 -40.55
N MET A 178 -5.95 66.34 -41.51
CA MET A 178 -5.50 66.75 -42.85
C MET A 178 -6.58 67.64 -43.46
N LYS A 179 -6.21 68.88 -43.82
CA LYS A 179 -7.07 69.75 -44.63
C LYS A 179 -7.36 69.02 -45.93
N LYS A 180 -8.65 68.83 -46.22
CA LYS A 180 -9.13 68.40 -47.52
C LYS A 180 -9.19 69.67 -48.38
N ASP A 181 -8.40 69.70 -49.44
CA ASP A 181 -8.37 70.78 -50.44
C ASP A 181 -9.74 70.97 -51.10
#